data_AF-A0A060BX61-F1
#
_entry.id   AF-A0A060BX61-F1
#
_cell.length_a   1.000
_cell.length_b   1.000
_cell.length_c   1.000
_cell.angle_alpha   90.00
_cell.angle_beta   90.00
_cell.angle_gamma   90.00
#
_symmetry.space_group_name_H-M   'P 1'
#
loop_
_entity.id
_entity.type
_entity.pdbx_description
1 polymer ?
#
loop_
_entity_poly.entity_id
_entity_poly.type
_entity_poly.pdbx_seq_one_letter_code
_entity_poly.pdbx_strand_id
1 'polypeptide(L)'
;SADDFWYAGHMPGIPLMPGVIMCEAAAQVCSYHSRKHDLLGCEVLGFGGLDNVRFRGVVLPGDRLTIVCQMVNLRRGKIITCRFQGFVGESLACEAKSAASHCRSRNSAPGNGEAILEACGERRDSPAP
;
A
#
# COMPACT_ATOMS: atom_id res chain seq x y z
N SER A 1 11.44 14.57 7.74
CA SER A 1 12.07 15.83 8.21
C SER A 1 11.61 16.99 7.33
N ALA A 2 12.27 18.16 7.41
CA ALA A 2 12.07 19.24 6.43
C ALA A 2 12.47 18.86 4.99
N ASP A 3 13.22 17.78 4.83
CA ASP A 3 13.69 17.26 3.54
C ASP A 3 12.71 16.27 2.88
N ASP A 4 11.59 15.94 3.55
CA ASP A 4 10.61 15.02 3.00
C ASP A 4 9.94 15.65 1.77
N PHE A 5 9.73 14.86 0.71
CA PHE A 5 9.19 15.35 -0.57
C PHE A 5 7.82 16.05 -0.48
N TRP A 6 7.05 15.75 0.57
CA TRP A 6 5.74 16.34 0.82
C TRP A 6 5.78 17.57 1.71
N TYR A 7 6.89 17.85 2.40
CA TYR A 7 6.98 18.86 3.46
C TYR A 7 6.56 20.26 2.97
N ALA A 8 7.12 20.71 1.85
CA ALA A 8 6.86 22.05 1.32
C ALA A 8 5.46 22.18 0.68
N GLY A 9 4.90 21.07 0.19
CA GLY A 9 3.66 21.06 -0.58
C GLY A 9 2.41 20.68 0.21
N HIS A 10 2.55 20.05 1.38
CA HIS A 10 1.43 19.54 2.16
C HIS A 10 1.62 19.83 3.65
N MET A 11 1.23 21.00 4.15
CA MET A 11 0.70 22.16 3.42
C MET A 11 1.67 23.34 3.57
N PRO A 12 1.72 24.28 2.61
CA PRO A 12 2.56 25.48 2.74
C PRO A 12 2.28 26.21 4.07
N GLY A 13 3.32 26.35 4.91
CA GLY A 13 3.24 26.96 6.24
C GLY A 13 2.72 26.04 7.36
N ILE A 14 2.16 24.87 7.05
CA ILE A 14 1.66 23.88 8.01
C ILE A 14 1.98 22.47 7.48
N PRO A 15 3.24 22.01 7.61
CA PRO A 15 3.63 20.71 7.07
C PRO A 15 2.97 19.58 7.87
N LEU A 16 2.14 18.79 7.20
CA LEU A 16 1.41 17.65 7.78
C LEU A 16 1.50 16.49 6.82
N MET A 17 1.86 15.30 7.28
CA MET A 17 2.03 14.15 6.38
C MET A 17 0.70 13.83 5.66
N PRO A 18 0.67 13.77 4.31
CA PRO A 18 -0.51 13.34 3.59
C PRO A 18 -0.98 11.95 4.04
N GLY A 19 -2.27 11.82 4.31
CA GLY A 19 -2.85 10.55 4.77
C GLY A 19 -2.63 9.40 3.78
N VAL A 20 -2.61 9.70 2.48
CA VAL A 20 -2.30 8.72 1.42
C VAL A 20 -0.89 8.14 1.53
N ILE A 21 0.09 8.90 2.04
CA ILE A 21 1.45 8.39 2.26
C ILE A 21 1.47 7.42 3.44
N MET A 22 0.66 7.64 4.48
CA MET A 22 0.53 6.67 5.57
C MET A 22 -0.06 5.34 5.07
N CYS A 23 -1.05 5.40 4.18
CA CYS A 23 -1.62 4.21 3.54
C CYS A 23 -0.58 3.49 2.67
N GLU A 24 0.19 4.23 1.86
CA GLU A 24 1.24 3.68 1.01
C GLU A 24 2.36 3.02 1.84
N ALA A 25 2.79 3.66 2.93
CA ALA A 25 3.77 3.09 3.85
C ALA A 25 3.28 1.75 4.43
N ALA A 26 2.00 1.65 4.82
CA ALA A 26 1.43 0.38 5.29
C ALA A 26 1.35 -0.68 4.17
N ALA A 27 1.03 -0.28 2.94
CA ALA A 27 1.05 -1.17 1.78
C ALA A 27 2.44 -1.72 1.51
N GLN A 28 3.48 -0.88 1.59
CA GLN A 28 4.87 -1.28 1.40
C GLN A 28 5.38 -2.22 2.51
N VAL A 29 5.00 -2.00 3.77
CA VAL A 29 5.28 -2.95 4.86
C VAL A 29 4.67 -4.32 4.56
N CYS A 30 3.41 -4.36 4.12
CA CYS A 30 2.74 -5.60 3.71
C CYS A 30 3.44 -6.26 2.50
N SER A 31 3.88 -5.47 1.53
CA SER A 31 4.61 -5.93 0.34
C SER A 31 5.95 -6.56 0.71
N TYR A 32 6.74 -5.88 1.54
CA TYR A 32 7.99 -6.39 2.07
C TYR A 32 7.81 -7.72 2.80
N HIS A 33 6.83 -7.79 3.72
CA HIS A 33 6.55 -9.02 4.47
C HIS A 33 6.13 -10.17 3.55
N SER A 34 5.25 -9.89 2.59
CA SER A 34 4.77 -10.89 1.64
C SER A 34 5.89 -11.45 0.77
N ARG A 35 6.81 -10.58 0.32
CA ARG A 35 7.94 -10.96 -0.51
C ARG A 35 9.00 -11.72 0.29
N LYS A 36 9.29 -11.29 1.52
CA LYS A 36 10.24 -11.96 2.42
C LYS A 36 9.86 -13.42 2.71
N HIS A 37 8.56 -13.71 2.73
CA HIS A 37 8.02 -15.04 3.05
C HIS A 37 7.39 -15.77 1.86
N ASP A 38 7.60 -15.30 0.62
CA ASP A 38 7.02 -15.87 -0.62
C ASP A 38 5.50 -16.14 -0.55
N LEU A 39 4.74 -15.24 0.07
CA LEU A 39 3.31 -15.48 0.33
C LEU A 39 2.46 -15.45 -0.95
N LEU A 40 2.84 -14.63 -1.94
CA LEU A 40 2.11 -14.46 -3.20
C LEU A 40 2.86 -14.92 -4.45
N GLY A 41 4.13 -15.32 -4.34
CA GLY A 41 4.92 -15.73 -5.51
C GLY A 41 5.21 -14.60 -6.50
N CYS A 42 5.20 -13.33 -6.07
CA CYS A 42 5.59 -12.17 -6.89
C CYS A 42 6.67 -11.33 -6.25
N GLU A 43 7.38 -10.59 -7.10
CA GLU A 43 8.32 -9.55 -6.70
C GLU A 43 7.65 -8.22 -6.32
N VAL A 44 6.48 -7.94 -6.91
CA VAL A 44 5.73 -6.69 -6.72
C VAL A 44 4.28 -6.99 -6.35
N LEU A 45 3.80 -6.34 -5.30
CA LEU A 45 2.37 -6.29 -4.97
C LEU A 45 1.74 -5.06 -5.60
N GLY A 46 0.67 -5.27 -6.35
CA GLY A 46 -0.20 -4.19 -6.80
C GLY A 46 -1.19 -3.82 -5.71
N PHE A 47 -1.35 -2.53 -5.44
CA PHE A 47 -2.35 -2.04 -4.50
C PHE A 47 -3.74 -2.19 -5.11
N GLY A 48 -4.53 -3.13 -4.59
CA GLY A 48 -5.84 -3.48 -5.15
C GLY A 48 -6.98 -2.63 -4.60
N GLY A 49 -6.84 -2.12 -3.38
CA GLY A 49 -7.81 -1.19 -2.79
C GLY A 49 -7.67 -1.01 -1.29
N LEU A 50 -8.39 -0.02 -0.79
CA LEU A 50 -8.54 0.28 0.63
C LEU A 50 -10.02 0.27 1.01
N ASP A 51 -10.30 -0.20 2.21
CA ASP A 51 -11.62 -0.23 2.79
C ASP A 51 -11.57 0.36 4.22
N ASN A 52 -12.62 1.09 4.58
CA ASN A 52 -12.79 1.72 5.90
C ASN A 52 -11.57 2.55 6.37
N VAL A 53 -10.98 3.35 5.49
CA VAL A 53 -9.86 4.25 5.84
C VAL A 53 -10.34 5.33 6.80
N ARG A 54 -9.64 5.49 7.91
CA ARG A 54 -9.86 6.57 8.89
C ARG A 54 -8.52 7.24 9.21
N PHE A 55 -8.49 8.56 9.11
CA PHE A 55 -7.41 9.41 9.63
C PHE A 55 -7.91 10.03 10.93
N ARG A 56 -7.24 9.70 12.04
CA ARG A 56 -7.66 10.04 13.41
C ARG A 56 -6.73 11.06 14.06
N GLY A 57 -5.51 11.20 13.54
CA GLY A 57 -4.53 12.17 14.01
C GLY A 57 -3.66 12.68 12.86
N VAL A 58 -2.96 13.77 13.13
CA VAL A 58 -1.95 14.33 12.22
C VAL A 58 -0.60 13.70 12.52
N VAL A 59 0.24 13.58 11.50
CA VAL A 59 1.66 13.21 11.65
C VAL A 59 2.47 14.40 11.17
N LEU A 60 3.34 14.92 12.02
CA LEU A 60 4.16 16.09 11.75
C LEU A 60 5.60 15.69 11.41
N PRO A 61 6.35 16.56 10.73
CA PRO A 61 7.78 16.37 10.53
C PRO A 61 8.51 16.15 11.86
N GLY A 62 9.26 15.05 11.96
CA GLY A 62 9.97 14.65 13.18
C GLY A 62 9.23 13.61 14.01
N ASP A 63 7.94 13.39 13.77
CA ASP A 63 7.20 12.30 14.41
C ASP A 63 7.68 10.93 13.92
N ARG A 64 7.61 9.95 14.83
CA ARG A 64 7.83 8.54 14.48
C ARG A 64 6.50 7.83 14.26
N LEU A 65 6.11 7.71 13.00
CA LEU A 65 4.95 6.89 12.60
C LEU A 65 5.30 5.40 12.71
N THR A 66 4.67 4.70 13.65
CA THR A 66 4.80 3.25 13.82
C THR A 66 3.62 2.55 13.14
N ILE A 67 3.89 1.68 12.19
CA ILE A 67 2.87 0.94 11.45
C ILE A 67 2.81 -0.50 11.95
N VAL A 68 1.62 -0.95 12.30
CA VAL A 68 1.33 -2.33 12.66
C VAL A 68 0.38 -2.91 11.61
N CYS A 69 0.77 -4.03 11.02
CA CYS A 69 -0.02 -4.73 10.02
C CYS A 69 -0.40 -6.12 10.53
N GLN A 70 -1.67 -6.48 10.35
CA GLN A 70 -2.19 -7.81 10.60
C GLN A 70 -2.72 -8.39 9.30
N MET A 71 -2.15 -9.50 8.85
CA MET A 71 -2.72 -10.24 7.74
C MET A 71 -4.05 -10.88 8.15
N VAL A 72 -5.11 -10.64 7.39
CA VAL A 72 -6.46 -11.16 7.68
C VAL A 72 -6.95 -12.19 6.67
N ASN A 73 -6.39 -12.18 5.45
CA ASN A 73 -6.69 -13.19 4.44
C ASN A 73 -5.51 -13.31 3.47
N LEU A 74 -5.18 -14.55 3.10
CA LEU A 74 -4.15 -14.87 2.12
C LEU A 74 -4.68 -15.95 1.18
N ARG A 75 -4.72 -15.63 -0.10
CA ARG A 75 -4.94 -16.61 -1.18
C ARG A 75 -3.75 -16.51 -2.12
N ARG A 76 -2.80 -17.45 -1.97
CA ARG A 76 -1.54 -17.48 -2.74
C ARG A 76 -1.80 -17.30 -4.24
N GLY A 77 -1.01 -16.43 -4.88
CA GLY A 77 -1.15 -16.08 -6.29
C GLY A 77 -2.38 -15.25 -6.67
N LYS A 78 -3.24 -14.88 -5.70
CA LYS A 78 -4.46 -14.09 -5.95
C LYS A 78 -4.46 -12.79 -5.17
N ILE A 79 -4.62 -12.86 -3.84
CA ILE A 79 -4.87 -11.68 -3.01
C ILE A 79 -4.33 -11.88 -1.59
N ILE A 80 -3.76 -10.81 -1.05
CA ILE A 80 -3.53 -10.62 0.38
C ILE A 80 -4.43 -9.50 0.85
N THR A 81 -5.02 -9.68 2.01
CA THR A 81 -5.76 -8.64 2.72
C THR A 81 -5.12 -8.43 4.07
N CYS A 82 -4.85 -7.17 4.41
CA CYS A 82 -4.30 -6.80 5.71
C CYS A 82 -5.19 -5.74 6.37
N ARG A 83 -5.22 -5.73 7.69
CA ARG A 83 -5.60 -4.55 8.47
C ARG A 83 -4.33 -3.86 8.89
N PHE A 84 -4.32 -2.54 8.89
CA PHE A 84 -3.20 -1.78 9.43
C PHE A 84 -3.67 -0.66 10.33
N GLN A 85 -2.81 -0.33 11.29
CA GLN A 85 -2.93 0.82 12.16
C GLN A 85 -1.59 1.56 12.18
N GLY A 86 -1.64 2.89 12.10
CA GLY A 86 -0.49 3.77 12.22
C GLY A 86 -0.60 4.60 13.50
N PHE A 87 0.47 4.64 14.29
CA PHE A 87 0.53 5.34 15.57
C PHE A 87 1.65 6.37 15.62
N VAL A 88 1.41 7.50 16.29
CA VAL A 88 2.45 8.42 16.74
C VAL A 88 2.47 8.37 18.26
N GLY A 89 3.53 7.79 18.83
CA GLY A 89 3.52 7.36 20.23
C GLY A 89 2.40 6.34 20.47
N GLU A 90 1.49 6.64 21.39
CA GLU A 90 0.30 5.81 21.68
C GLU A 90 -0.96 6.28 20.95
N SER A 91 -0.88 7.40 20.23
CA SER A 91 -2.05 7.99 19.54
C SER A 91 -2.24 7.35 18.17
N LEU A 92 -3.44 6.80 17.93
CA LEU A 92 -3.83 6.24 16.64
C LEU A 92 -3.97 7.38 15.60
N ALA A 93 -3.09 7.40 14.60
CA ALA A 93 -3.08 8.39 13.53
C ALA A 93 -3.89 7.95 12.31
N CYS A 94 -3.80 6.67 11.92
CA CYS A 94 -4.57 6.12 10.81
C CYS A 94 -4.92 4.64 10.99
N GLU A 95 -5.99 4.20 10.34
CA GLU A 95 -6.32 2.78 10.23
C GLU A 95 -7.07 2.50 8.93
N ALA A 96 -6.89 1.30 8.38
CA ALA A 96 -7.70 0.80 7.29
C ALA A 96 -7.57 -0.72 7.13
N LYS A 97 -8.37 -1.26 6.21
CA LYS A 97 -8.16 -2.58 5.62
C LYS A 97 -7.65 -2.38 4.19
N SER A 98 -6.55 -3.06 3.84
CA SER A 98 -5.99 -3.04 2.49
C SER A 98 -6.15 -4.38 1.79
N ALA A 99 -6.30 -4.32 0.47
CA ALA A 99 -6.21 -5.46 -0.43
C ALA A 99 -5.05 -5.23 -1.40
N ALA A 100 -4.23 -6.26 -1.58
CA ALA A 100 -3.13 -6.26 -2.54
C ALA A 100 -3.15 -7.55 -3.34
N SER A 101 -2.88 -7.47 -4.64
CA SER A 101 -2.84 -8.62 -5.53
C SER A 101 -1.48 -8.76 -6.17
N HIS A 102 -1.23 -9.96 -6.70
CA HIS A 102 -0.03 -10.24 -7.47
C HIS A 102 -0.02 -9.32 -8.71
N CYS A 103 0.96 -8.43 -8.81
CA CYS A 103 1.19 -7.66 -10.03
C CYS A 103 2.09 -8.50 -10.93
N ARG A 104 1.56 -8.96 -12.07
CA ARG A 104 2.38 -9.61 -13.09
C ARG A 104 3.01 -8.51 -13.92
N SER A 105 4.34 -8.43 -14.00
CA SER A 105 4.95 -7.72 -15.11
C SER A 105 4.61 -8.50 -16.38
N ARG A 106 4.06 -7.82 -17.40
CA ARG A 106 4.00 -8.41 -18.74
C ARG A 106 5.41 -8.39 -19.32
N ASN A 107 6.15 -9.50 -19.21
CA ASN A 107 7.25 -9.72 -20.14
C ASN A 107 6.71 -10.35 -21.41
N SER A 108 6.58 -9.57 -22.49
CA SER A 108 6.84 -10.03 -23.87
C SER A 108 6.60 -8.94 -24.94
N ALA A 109 7.63 -8.14 -25.23
CA ALA A 109 8.01 -7.76 -26.59
C ALA A 109 9.47 -7.26 -26.57
N PRO A 110 10.35 -7.68 -27.49
CA PRO A 110 11.65 -7.03 -27.68
C PRO A 110 11.39 -5.66 -28.31
N GLY A 111 11.29 -4.64 -27.47
CA GLY A 111 11.06 -3.27 -27.92
C GLY A 111 10.60 -2.39 -26.77
N ASN A 112 11.50 -1.50 -26.34
CA ASN A 112 11.18 -0.24 -25.66
C ASN A 112 10.72 -0.37 -24.20
N GLY A 113 11.57 -0.94 -23.34
CA GLY A 113 11.98 -0.39 -22.04
C GLY A 113 10.99 0.19 -20.99
N GLU A 114 9.67 0.13 -21.14
CA GLU A 114 8.73 0.64 -20.13
C GLU A 114 7.83 -0.46 -19.57
N ALA A 115 8.08 -0.81 -18.30
CA ALA A 115 7.25 -1.74 -17.55
C ALA A 115 6.01 -1.02 -17.03
N ILE A 116 4.85 -1.25 -17.67
CA ILE A 116 3.56 -0.78 -17.17
C ILE A 116 3.06 -1.78 -16.11
N LEU A 117 2.94 -1.33 -14.86
CA LEU A 117 2.40 -2.09 -13.73
C LEU A 117 0.86 -2.07 -13.78
N GLU A 118 0.23 -3.15 -14.24
CA GLU A 118 -1.21 -3.34 -14.10
C GLU A 118 -1.52 -4.20 -12.87
N ALA A 119 -2.36 -3.69 -11.96
CA ALA A 119 -2.97 -4.52 -10.93
C ALA A 119 -3.88 -5.55 -11.60
N CYS A 120 -3.73 -6.84 -11.26
CA CYS A 120 -4.65 -7.87 -11.75
C CYS A 120 -6.05 -7.62 -11.17
N GLY A 121 -6.88 -6.86 -11.90
CA GLY A 121 -8.32 -6.85 -11.73
C GLY A 121 -8.88 -8.22 -12.08
N GLU A 122 -9.83 -8.69 -11.29
CA GLU A 122 -10.55 -9.94 -11.54
C GLU A 122 -11.16 -9.89 -12.96
N ARG A 123 -10.63 -10.69 -13.89
CA ARG A 123 -11.40 -11.06 -15.08
C ARG A 123 -12.64 -11.79 -14.58
N ARG A 124 -13.77 -11.10 -14.60
CA ARG A 124 -15.07 -11.77 -14.59
C ARG A 124 -15.20 -12.43 -15.95
N ASP A 125 -14.83 -13.70 -16.01
CA ASP A 125 -15.27 -14.56 -17.10
C ASP A 125 -16.78 -14.79 -16.90
N SER A 126 -17.57 -13.83 -17.35
CA SER A 126 -18.98 -14.09 -17.63
C SER A 126 -19.01 -14.94 -18.90
N PRO A 127 -19.57 -16.17 -18.89
CA PRO A 127 -19.83 -16.86 -20.14
C PRO A 127 -20.84 -16.02 -20.93
N ALA A 128 -20.46 -15.63 -22.15
CA ALA A 128 -21.38 -15.00 -23.10
C ALA A 128 -22.51 -15.99 -23.45
N PRO A 129 -23.72 -15.49 -23.79
CA PRO A 129 -24.91 -16.31 -24.04
C PRO A 129 -24.77 -17.25 -25.23
#